data_AF-A0A1F7PFL6-F1
#
_entry.id   AF-A0A1F7PFL6-F1
#
_cell.length_a   1.000
_cell.length_b   1.000
_cell.length_c   1.000
_cell.angle_alpha   90.00
_cell.angle_beta   90.00
_cell.angle_gamma   90.00
#
_symmetry.space_group_name_H-M   'P 1'
#
loop_
_entity.id
_entity.type
_entity.pdbx_description
1 polymer ?
#
loop_
_entity_poly.entity_id
_entity_poly.type
_entity_poly.pdbx_seq_one_letter_code
_entity_poly.pdbx_strand_id
1 'polypeptide(L)'
;MLPGDPLQGSRLFTGKGCLRCHAVHGVGGTAGPDLGRRVLNRPLLEIAGVMWNHAPAMEHVFQEKRVPRPTFEPGEMASLLSFLYYLGSLDPPGDGAVGARLFSQKGCEICHSLGGKGGNLAPRLDTYGQYTSPLFLTAALWNRGKPMADAMRNRNIPRPTFQGTEIADLLAYTRSASGGTERIYVEPGKPKNGEALFGKKRCVECHSIGGHGGAVGPDLTTTLKGSLMRIAGSMWNHGPKMWAKMAERAIEVPALTTEEMSDLISYLYFFQFIDRPGDPRRGLVVYKEKRCGTCHAIRGVGEKVGPDLATGEKLDTSLEVITGMWNHAATMEEAMLGSNVAWPVLKGGEMADLIAYLLQARGGAPRPAAASGPQPKGKGR
;
A
#
# COMPACT_ATOMS: atom_id res chain seq x y z
N MET A 1 -2.93 -12.09 -9.55
CA MET A 1 -4.12 -11.41 -8.97
C MET A 1 -3.65 -10.04 -8.52
N LEU A 2 -4.10 -8.98 -9.18
CA LEU A 2 -3.85 -7.64 -8.67
C LEU A 2 -4.69 -7.42 -7.38
N PRO A 3 -4.17 -6.68 -6.40
CA PRO A 3 -4.91 -6.26 -5.20
C PRO A 3 -6.21 -5.52 -5.54
N GLY A 4 -7.03 -5.29 -4.51
CA GLY A 4 -8.11 -4.30 -4.58
C GLY A 4 -7.59 -2.89 -4.92
N ASP A 5 -8.49 -1.99 -5.29
CA ASP A 5 -8.12 -0.64 -5.71
C ASP A 5 -7.84 0.24 -4.47
N PRO A 6 -6.58 0.71 -4.24
CA PRO A 6 -6.28 1.56 -3.09
C PRO A 6 -7.02 2.90 -3.14
N LEU A 7 -7.42 3.39 -4.32
CA LEU A 7 -8.26 4.58 -4.45
C LEU A 7 -9.63 4.33 -3.83
N GLN A 8 -10.24 3.21 -4.21
CA GLN A 8 -11.48 2.75 -3.60
C GLN A 8 -11.29 2.52 -2.09
N GLY A 9 -10.15 1.96 -1.68
CA GLY A 9 -9.78 1.77 -0.28
C GLY A 9 -9.73 3.07 0.53
N SER A 10 -9.15 4.14 -0.04
CA SER A 10 -9.13 5.47 0.59
C SER A 10 -10.55 6.01 0.80
N ARG A 11 -11.43 5.82 -0.19
CA ARG A 11 -12.84 6.24 -0.10
C ARG A 11 -13.60 5.41 0.94
N LEU A 12 -13.33 4.11 1.02
CA LEU A 12 -13.90 3.22 2.04
C LEU A 12 -13.41 3.61 3.44
N PHE A 13 -12.12 3.93 3.60
CA PHE A 13 -11.53 4.35 4.87
C PHE A 13 -12.20 5.62 5.41
N THR A 14 -12.43 6.63 4.55
CA THR A 14 -13.15 7.84 4.94
C THR A 14 -14.65 7.57 5.12
N GLY A 15 -15.28 6.92 4.14
CA GLY A 15 -16.73 6.71 4.07
C GLY A 15 -17.27 5.79 5.16
N LYS A 16 -16.51 4.77 5.58
CA LYS A 16 -16.85 3.90 6.72
C LYS A 16 -16.30 4.44 8.06
N GLY A 17 -15.81 5.68 8.08
CA GLY A 17 -15.53 6.45 9.29
C GLY A 17 -14.19 6.16 9.98
N CYS A 18 -13.28 5.41 9.36
CA CYS A 18 -11.97 5.08 9.95
C CYS A 18 -11.15 6.35 10.26
N LEU A 19 -11.22 7.37 9.39
CA LEU A 19 -10.53 8.66 9.56
C LEU A 19 -10.98 9.43 10.82
N ARG A 20 -12.17 9.13 11.36
CA ARG A 20 -12.68 9.79 12.59
C ARG A 20 -11.90 9.39 13.84
N CYS A 21 -11.24 8.23 13.81
CA CYS A 21 -10.44 7.73 14.92
C CYS A 21 -8.95 7.67 14.57
N HIS A 22 -8.61 7.27 13.35
CA HIS A 22 -7.24 7.13 12.89
C HIS A 22 -6.79 8.34 12.07
N ALA A 23 -5.68 8.95 12.46
CA ALA A 23 -5.01 9.93 11.65
C ALA A 23 -4.20 9.28 10.52
N VAL A 24 -4.00 10.01 9.43
CA VAL A 24 -3.03 9.74 8.38
C VAL A 24 -2.08 10.93 8.31
N HIS A 25 -0.84 10.73 8.75
CA HIS A 25 0.21 11.75 8.82
C HIS A 25 -0.26 13.05 9.52
N GLY A 26 -1.00 12.91 10.62
CA GLY A 26 -1.54 14.01 11.44
C GLY A 26 -2.89 14.56 11.01
N VAL A 27 -3.52 14.04 9.95
CA VAL A 27 -4.87 14.43 9.53
C VAL A 27 -5.87 13.35 9.91
N GLY A 28 -6.89 13.68 10.71
CA GLY A 28 -7.93 12.76 11.16
C GLY A 28 -8.06 12.73 12.69
N GLY A 29 -8.65 11.65 13.19
CA GLY A 29 -8.85 11.44 14.63
C GLY A 29 -7.56 11.09 15.38
N THR A 30 -7.57 11.30 16.69
CA THR A 30 -6.45 11.00 17.60
C THR A 30 -6.76 9.87 18.57
N ALA A 31 -7.94 9.25 18.48
CA ALA A 31 -8.34 8.14 19.34
C ALA A 31 -7.58 6.84 19.00
N GLY A 32 -7.30 6.63 17.71
CA GLY A 32 -6.48 5.53 17.21
C GLY A 32 -5.08 6.02 16.79
N PRO A 33 -4.13 5.09 16.58
CA PRO A 33 -2.79 5.44 16.09
C PRO A 33 -2.83 6.11 14.71
N ASP A 34 -1.86 6.99 14.46
CA ASP A 34 -1.60 7.57 13.14
C ASP A 34 -1.03 6.50 12.20
N LEU A 35 -1.84 6.08 11.23
CA LEU A 35 -1.52 4.97 10.32
C LEU A 35 -0.47 5.35 9.26
N GLY A 36 -0.22 6.64 9.04
CA GLY A 36 0.84 7.11 8.15
C GLY A 36 2.23 7.12 8.80
N ARG A 37 2.34 6.96 10.12
CA ARG A 37 3.58 7.30 10.85
C ARG A 37 4.51 6.17 11.25
N ARG A 38 4.24 4.89 10.89
CA ARG A 38 5.15 3.71 11.02
C ARG A 38 4.43 2.35 11.20
N VAL A 39 3.09 2.31 11.10
CA VAL A 39 2.35 1.08 11.46
C VAL A 39 2.36 0.02 10.35
N LEU A 40 2.53 0.40 9.08
CA LEU A 40 2.12 -0.45 7.94
C LEU A 40 3.21 -0.74 6.88
N ASN A 41 4.50 -0.71 7.22
CA ASN A 41 5.54 -1.24 6.32
C ASN A 41 5.63 -2.78 6.47
N ARG A 42 4.50 -3.46 6.23
CA ARG A 42 4.31 -4.89 6.45
C ARG A 42 3.59 -5.53 5.25
N PRO A 43 3.80 -6.84 5.00
CA PRO A 43 3.01 -7.61 4.03
C PRO A 43 1.50 -7.54 4.35
N LEU A 44 0.63 -7.73 3.37
CA LEU A 44 -0.81 -7.47 3.51
C LEU A 44 -1.47 -8.36 4.57
N LEU A 45 -1.14 -9.66 4.57
CA LEU A 45 -1.62 -10.60 5.59
C LEU A 45 -1.13 -10.24 6.99
N GLU A 46 -0.01 -9.53 7.11
CA GLU A 46 0.46 -9.03 8.39
C GLU A 46 -0.31 -7.77 8.83
N ILE A 47 -0.74 -6.91 7.90
CA ILE A 47 -1.70 -5.83 8.19
C ILE A 47 -3.00 -6.41 8.74
N ALA A 48 -3.51 -7.49 8.16
CA ALA A 48 -4.69 -8.19 8.67
C ALA A 48 -4.46 -8.73 10.09
N GLY A 49 -3.26 -9.26 10.39
CA GLY A 49 -2.87 -9.67 11.75
C GLY A 49 -2.84 -8.50 12.74
N VAL A 50 -2.34 -7.33 12.34
CA VAL A 50 -2.37 -6.11 13.16
C VAL A 50 -3.81 -5.65 13.41
N MET A 51 -4.67 -5.66 12.40
CA MET A 51 -6.09 -5.34 12.54
C MET A 51 -6.79 -6.28 13.51
N TRP A 52 -6.54 -7.60 13.40
CA TRP A 52 -7.06 -8.61 14.32
C TRP A 52 -6.62 -8.36 15.77
N ASN A 53 -5.34 -8.11 15.99
CA ASN A 53 -4.81 -7.86 17.33
C ASN A 53 -5.38 -6.56 17.94
N HIS A 54 -5.67 -5.58 17.11
CA HIS A 54 -6.23 -4.29 17.54
C HIS A 54 -7.75 -4.31 17.69
N ALA A 55 -8.44 -5.39 17.27
CA ALA A 55 -9.90 -5.44 17.22
C ALA A 55 -10.60 -5.19 18.57
N PRO A 56 -10.15 -5.73 19.72
CA PRO A 56 -10.78 -5.44 21.01
C PRO A 56 -10.64 -3.98 21.44
N ALA A 57 -9.48 -3.37 21.18
CA ALA A 57 -9.27 -1.94 21.47
C ALA A 57 -10.18 -1.05 20.61
N MET A 58 -10.37 -1.42 19.33
CA MET A 58 -11.33 -0.75 18.46
C MET A 58 -12.77 -0.94 18.93
N GLU A 59 -13.14 -2.15 19.39
CA GLU A 59 -14.47 -2.42 19.92
C GLU A 59 -14.79 -1.54 21.13
N HIS A 60 -13.85 -1.42 22.07
CA HIS A 60 -14.01 -0.54 23.22
C HIS A 60 -14.33 0.90 22.79
N VAL A 61 -13.60 1.43 21.81
CA VAL A 61 -13.83 2.79 21.28
C VAL A 61 -15.14 2.88 20.49
N PHE A 62 -15.53 1.83 19.76
CA PHE A 62 -16.83 1.76 19.07
C PHE A 62 -17.99 1.86 20.07
N GLN A 63 -17.92 1.11 21.17
CA GLN A 63 -18.91 1.13 22.24
C GLN A 63 -18.92 2.48 22.98
N GLU A 64 -17.75 3.00 23.37
CA GLU A 64 -17.61 4.29 24.05
C GLU A 64 -18.24 5.43 23.23
N LYS A 65 -17.95 5.45 21.92
CA LYS A 65 -18.44 6.49 21.00
C LYS A 65 -19.80 6.18 20.39
N ARG A 66 -20.42 5.04 20.74
CA ARG A 66 -21.71 4.56 20.22
C ARG A 66 -21.77 4.56 18.68
N VAL A 67 -20.70 4.08 18.06
CA VAL A 67 -20.60 3.94 16.59
C VAL A 67 -20.55 2.45 16.26
N PRO A 68 -21.36 1.96 15.31
CA PRO A 68 -21.31 0.56 14.92
C PRO A 68 -19.97 0.22 14.24
N ARG A 69 -19.43 -0.96 14.51
CA ARG A 69 -18.28 -1.50 13.74
C ARG A 69 -18.68 -1.57 12.26
N PRO A 70 -17.88 -1.00 11.34
CA PRO A 70 -18.16 -1.11 9.92
C PRO A 70 -17.96 -2.55 9.43
N THR A 71 -18.84 -3.03 8.57
CA THR A 71 -18.70 -4.30 7.86
C THR A 71 -18.12 -4.09 6.47
N PHE A 72 -17.52 -5.16 5.91
CA PHE A 72 -16.93 -5.13 4.57
C PHE A 72 -17.37 -6.35 3.74
N GLU A 73 -17.50 -6.14 2.44
CA GLU A 73 -17.46 -7.23 1.44
C GLU A 73 -16.00 -7.61 1.11
N PRO A 74 -15.70 -8.83 0.61
CA PRO A 74 -14.32 -9.24 0.32
C PRO A 74 -13.56 -8.31 -0.63
N GLY A 75 -14.24 -7.76 -1.65
CA GLY A 75 -13.66 -6.76 -2.54
C GLY A 75 -13.37 -5.41 -1.85
N GLU A 76 -14.23 -4.99 -0.92
CA GLU A 76 -14.02 -3.76 -0.14
C GLU A 76 -12.83 -3.94 0.83
N MET A 77 -12.75 -5.09 1.50
CA MET A 77 -11.62 -5.42 2.38
C MET A 77 -10.31 -5.46 1.59
N ALA A 78 -10.31 -6.04 0.39
CA ALA A 78 -9.14 -6.02 -0.49
C ALA A 78 -8.69 -4.60 -0.81
N SER A 79 -9.61 -3.72 -1.17
CA SER A 79 -9.33 -2.31 -1.46
C SER A 79 -8.85 -1.55 -0.23
N LEU A 80 -9.47 -1.77 0.94
CA LEU A 80 -9.04 -1.18 2.22
C LEU A 80 -7.61 -1.60 2.58
N LEU A 81 -7.31 -2.90 2.56
CA LEU A 81 -5.97 -3.41 2.87
C LEU A 81 -4.93 -2.88 1.86
N SER A 82 -5.32 -2.72 0.59
CA SER A 82 -4.47 -2.12 -0.44
C SER A 82 -4.17 -0.66 -0.15
N PHE A 83 -5.15 0.11 0.34
CA PHE A 83 -4.95 1.48 0.79
C PHE A 83 -4.05 1.56 2.03
N LEU A 84 -4.29 0.71 3.04
CA LEU A 84 -3.46 0.65 4.24
C LEU A 84 -2.01 0.27 3.92
N TYR A 85 -1.81 -0.67 3.00
CA TYR A 85 -0.49 -1.01 2.49
C TYR A 85 0.15 0.16 1.74
N TYR A 86 -0.62 0.85 0.89
CA TYR A 86 -0.17 2.05 0.19
C TYR A 86 0.25 3.17 1.17
N LEU A 87 -0.42 3.35 2.31
CA LEU A 87 0.02 4.30 3.34
C LEU A 87 1.42 4.00 3.86
N GLY A 88 1.80 2.72 3.95
CA GLY A 88 3.16 2.30 4.30
C GLY A 88 4.22 2.68 3.25
N SER A 89 3.81 2.92 1.99
CA SER A 89 4.69 3.36 0.89
C SER A 89 5.08 4.83 0.99
N LEU A 90 4.29 5.61 1.72
CA LEU A 90 4.50 7.04 1.85
C LEU A 90 5.60 7.29 2.88
N ASP A 91 6.54 8.16 2.52
CA ASP A 91 7.62 8.54 3.41
C ASP A 91 7.07 9.16 4.70
N PRO A 92 7.72 8.90 5.85
CA PRO A 92 7.61 9.77 6.99
C PRO A 92 7.86 11.23 6.55
N PRO A 93 7.22 12.21 7.21
CA PRO A 93 7.50 13.61 6.90
C PRO A 93 9.01 13.88 7.09
N GLY A 94 9.64 14.46 6.08
CA GLY A 94 11.05 14.86 6.15
C GLY A 94 11.28 16.02 7.13
N ASP A 95 12.55 16.28 7.40
CA ASP A 95 13.02 17.39 8.24
C ASP A 95 13.34 18.61 7.35
N GLY A 96 12.56 19.68 7.51
CA GLY A 96 12.75 20.90 6.72
C GLY A 96 14.06 21.64 7.01
N ALA A 97 14.63 21.52 8.21
CA ALA A 97 15.93 22.10 8.53
C ALA A 97 17.08 21.32 7.88
N VAL A 98 16.97 19.99 7.83
CA VAL A 98 17.88 19.15 7.02
C VAL A 98 17.72 19.51 5.53
N GLY A 99 16.48 19.62 5.05
CA GLY A 99 16.18 20.01 3.68
C GLY A 99 16.77 21.36 3.28
N ALA A 100 16.71 22.36 4.16
CA ALA A 100 17.32 23.67 3.92
C ALA A 100 18.84 23.57 3.71
N ARG A 101 19.54 22.78 4.53
CA ARG A 101 20.98 22.54 4.37
C ARG A 101 21.28 21.81 3.07
N LEU A 102 20.50 20.78 2.74
CA LEU A 102 20.66 20.01 1.50
C LEU A 102 20.43 20.88 0.26
N PHE A 103 19.47 21.80 0.31
CA PHE A 103 19.15 22.71 -0.80
C PHE A 103 20.35 23.59 -1.18
N SER A 104 21.08 24.10 -0.18
CA SER A 104 22.32 24.85 -0.39
C SER A 104 23.49 23.93 -0.79
N GLN A 105 23.74 22.86 -0.03
CA GLN A 105 24.87 21.95 -0.27
C GLN A 105 24.84 21.25 -1.63
N LYS A 106 23.65 20.92 -2.13
CA LYS A 106 23.47 20.29 -3.46
C LYS A 106 23.31 21.32 -4.58
N GLY A 107 23.50 22.61 -4.29
CA GLY A 107 23.52 23.69 -5.27
C GLY A 107 22.16 24.02 -5.88
N CYS A 108 21.05 23.63 -5.26
CA CYS A 108 19.71 23.90 -5.78
C CYS A 108 19.44 25.42 -5.84
N GLU A 109 19.93 26.15 -4.83
CA GLU A 109 19.79 27.60 -4.72
C GLU A 109 20.57 28.40 -5.77
N ILE A 110 21.52 27.79 -6.49
CA ILE A 110 22.22 28.43 -7.61
C ILE A 110 21.23 28.82 -8.70
N CYS A 111 20.21 27.99 -8.93
CA CYS A 111 19.23 28.19 -9.99
C CYS A 111 17.84 28.55 -9.47
N HIS A 112 17.39 27.89 -8.41
CA HIS A 112 16.03 28.02 -7.90
C HIS A 112 15.96 28.98 -6.71
N SER A 113 14.93 29.82 -6.69
CA SER A 113 14.58 30.58 -5.49
C SER A 113 13.52 29.87 -4.65
N LEU A 114 13.65 29.91 -3.33
CA LEU A 114 12.69 29.38 -2.37
C LEU A 114 12.62 30.31 -1.13
N GLY A 115 11.42 30.70 -0.71
CA GLY A 115 11.25 31.63 0.41
C GLY A 115 11.96 32.98 0.21
N GLY A 116 12.03 33.46 -1.04
CA GLY A 116 12.71 34.70 -1.40
C GLY A 116 14.25 34.64 -1.44
N LYS A 117 14.86 33.47 -1.26
CA LYS A 117 16.33 33.26 -1.31
C LYS A 117 16.71 32.36 -2.49
N GLY A 118 17.91 32.55 -3.06
CA GLY A 118 18.44 31.75 -4.17
C GLY A 118 18.41 32.47 -5.52
N GLY A 119 18.62 31.71 -6.60
CA GLY A 119 18.76 32.22 -7.96
C GLY A 119 17.43 32.42 -8.71
N ASN A 120 17.50 33.09 -9.85
CA ASN A 120 16.38 33.36 -10.76
C ASN A 120 16.52 32.64 -12.13
N LEU A 121 17.45 31.69 -12.23
CA LEU A 121 17.72 30.97 -13.48
C LEU A 121 16.69 29.87 -13.77
N ALA A 122 15.96 29.43 -12.75
CA ALA A 122 14.94 28.41 -12.83
C ALA A 122 13.66 28.86 -12.09
N PRO A 123 12.52 28.19 -12.31
CA PRO A 123 11.26 28.55 -11.65
C PRO A 123 11.39 28.59 -10.14
N ARG A 124 10.74 29.58 -9.53
CA ARG A 124 10.65 29.71 -8.08
C ARG A 124 9.87 28.52 -7.50
N LEU A 125 10.42 27.88 -6.46
CA LEU A 125 9.84 26.67 -5.88
C LEU A 125 8.74 26.94 -4.86
N ASP A 126 8.69 28.15 -4.32
CA ASP A 126 7.61 28.62 -3.43
C ASP A 126 6.23 28.57 -4.10
N THR A 127 6.16 28.83 -5.42
CA THR A 127 4.91 28.74 -6.20
C THR A 127 4.30 27.35 -6.24
N TYR A 128 5.13 26.31 -6.06
CA TYR A 128 4.71 24.92 -6.04
C TYR A 128 4.39 24.42 -4.64
N GLY A 129 4.73 25.19 -3.61
CA GLY A 129 4.58 24.87 -2.19
C GLY A 129 3.24 24.28 -1.78
N GLN A 130 2.15 24.95 -2.20
CA GLN A 130 0.76 24.55 -1.96
C GLN A 130 0.34 23.26 -2.69
N TYR A 131 1.07 22.87 -3.75
CA TYR A 131 0.81 21.69 -4.58
C TYR A 131 1.87 20.60 -4.44
N THR A 132 2.88 20.80 -3.58
CA THR A 132 3.99 19.85 -3.41
C THR A 132 3.51 18.62 -2.63
N SER A 133 2.72 17.78 -3.30
CA SER A 133 2.55 16.39 -2.92
C SER A 133 3.82 15.61 -3.29
N PRO A 134 4.11 14.50 -2.60
CA PRO A 134 5.23 13.64 -2.98
C PRO A 134 5.13 13.17 -4.44
N LEU A 135 3.92 12.88 -4.91
CA LEU A 135 3.66 12.48 -6.30
C LEU A 135 3.94 13.60 -7.29
N PHE A 136 3.51 14.83 -6.99
CA PHE A 136 3.81 15.99 -7.83
C PHE A 136 5.32 16.22 -7.94
N LEU A 137 6.05 16.18 -6.82
CA LEU A 137 7.51 16.31 -6.84
C LEU A 137 8.16 15.21 -7.68
N THR A 138 7.70 13.97 -7.55
CA THR A 138 8.22 12.82 -8.31
C THR A 138 7.99 13.01 -9.82
N ALA A 139 6.78 13.41 -10.22
CA ALA A 139 6.46 13.71 -11.62
C ALA A 139 7.27 14.91 -12.15
N ALA A 140 7.43 15.97 -11.34
CA ALA A 140 8.23 17.14 -11.71
C ALA A 140 9.71 16.79 -11.91
N LEU A 141 10.30 16.01 -11.00
CA LEU A 141 11.69 15.55 -11.11
C LEU A 141 11.89 14.65 -12.33
N TRP A 142 10.93 13.79 -12.67
CA TRP A 142 10.96 12.99 -13.89
C TRP A 142 10.93 13.87 -15.15
N ASN A 143 9.89 14.71 -15.28
CA ASN A 143 9.66 15.54 -16.46
C ASN A 143 10.75 16.61 -16.68
N ARG A 144 11.32 17.14 -15.60
CA ARG A 144 12.35 18.20 -15.66
C ARG A 144 13.76 17.68 -15.49
N GLY A 145 13.94 16.39 -15.17
CA GLY A 145 15.25 15.82 -14.88
C GLY A 145 16.25 15.96 -16.02
N LYS A 146 15.86 15.60 -17.26
CA LYS A 146 16.75 15.74 -18.43
C LYS A 146 17.02 17.22 -18.76
N PRO A 147 16.02 18.10 -18.91
CA PRO A 147 16.26 19.53 -19.10
C PRO A 147 17.16 20.16 -18.03
N MET A 148 16.96 19.82 -16.75
CA MET A 148 17.82 20.29 -15.65
C MET A 148 19.25 19.78 -15.81
N ALA A 149 19.45 18.50 -16.13
CA ALA A 149 20.78 17.93 -16.33
C ALA A 149 21.53 18.58 -17.50
N ASP A 150 20.82 18.89 -18.60
CA ASP A 150 21.41 19.59 -19.74
C ASP A 150 21.80 21.04 -19.37
N ALA A 151 20.93 21.75 -18.64
CA ALA A 151 21.23 23.10 -18.15
C ALA A 151 22.40 23.13 -17.16
N MET A 152 22.48 22.15 -16.27
CA MET A 152 23.60 21.96 -15.32
C MET A 152 24.90 21.72 -16.07
N ARG A 153 24.91 20.80 -17.04
CA ARG A 153 26.08 20.49 -17.88
C ARG A 153 26.60 21.72 -18.62
N ASN A 154 25.70 22.47 -19.27
CA ASN A 154 26.05 23.68 -20.02
C ASN A 154 26.64 24.80 -19.16
N ARG A 155 26.48 24.71 -17.84
CA ARG A 155 26.97 25.70 -16.87
C ARG A 155 28.06 25.15 -15.95
N ASN A 156 28.57 23.94 -16.22
CA ASN A 156 29.55 23.24 -15.38
C ASN A 156 29.08 23.08 -13.92
N ILE A 157 27.78 22.97 -13.69
CA ILE A 157 27.21 22.68 -12.36
C ILE A 157 27.17 21.16 -12.18
N PRO A 158 27.81 20.60 -11.14
CA PRO A 158 27.72 19.17 -10.85
C PRO A 158 26.28 18.75 -10.57
N ARG A 159 25.82 17.69 -11.23
CA ARG A 159 24.48 17.15 -10.99
C ARG A 159 24.44 16.49 -9.60
N PRO A 160 23.51 16.87 -8.72
CA PRO A 160 23.41 16.26 -7.40
C PRO A 160 22.86 14.83 -7.50
N THR A 161 23.22 14.00 -6.53
CA THR A 161 22.61 12.69 -6.29
C THR A 161 21.90 12.68 -4.95
N PHE A 162 20.87 11.83 -4.82
CA PHE A 162 20.08 11.73 -3.60
C PHE A 162 20.20 10.37 -2.92
N GLN A 163 20.20 10.36 -1.59
CA GLN A 163 20.28 9.16 -0.76
C GLN A 163 19.28 9.24 0.40
N GLY A 164 18.96 8.09 1.02
CA GLY A 164 18.17 8.05 2.25
C GLY A 164 16.84 8.79 2.15
N THR A 165 16.67 9.81 2.99
CA THR A 165 15.49 10.68 3.09
C THR A 165 15.65 12.04 2.42
N GLU A 166 16.78 12.30 1.73
CA GLU A 166 17.12 13.65 1.26
C GLU A 166 16.03 14.31 0.39
N ILE A 167 15.34 13.53 -0.46
CA ILE A 167 14.19 14.05 -1.24
C ILE A 167 13.01 14.42 -0.33
N ALA A 168 12.72 13.61 0.68
CA ALA A 168 11.65 13.89 1.65
C ALA A 168 11.97 15.14 2.48
N ASP A 169 13.24 15.32 2.86
CA ASP A 169 13.72 16.49 3.59
C ASP A 169 13.64 17.76 2.74
N LEU A 170 14.04 17.69 1.46
CA LEU A 170 13.88 18.79 0.50
C LEU A 170 12.40 19.15 0.26
N LEU A 171 11.52 18.16 0.20
CA LEU A 171 10.07 18.37 0.11
C LEU A 171 9.54 19.07 1.37
N ALA A 172 9.99 18.65 2.55
CA ALA A 172 9.60 19.26 3.82
C ALA A 172 10.05 20.72 3.90
N TYR A 173 11.28 21.02 3.46
CA TYR A 173 11.78 22.40 3.38
C TYR A 173 10.94 23.24 2.41
N THR A 174 10.68 22.73 1.20
CA THR A 174 9.87 23.42 0.18
C THR A 174 8.50 23.82 0.71
N ARG A 175 7.81 22.91 1.43
CA ARG A 175 6.51 23.19 2.06
C ARG A 175 6.61 24.24 3.18
N SER A 176 7.63 24.14 4.03
CA SER A 176 7.81 25.09 5.14
C SER A 176 8.08 26.50 4.64
N ALA A 177 8.85 26.64 3.56
CA ALA A 177 9.24 27.91 2.98
C ALA A 177 8.12 28.57 2.15
N SER A 178 7.10 27.81 1.75
CA SER A 178 5.96 28.32 0.96
C SER A 178 4.74 28.71 1.79
N GLY A 179 4.81 28.64 3.13
CA GLY A 179 3.69 28.94 4.01
C GLY A 179 2.50 27.96 3.91
N GLY A 180 2.68 26.83 3.21
CA GLY A 180 1.64 25.82 3.02
C GLY A 180 1.56 24.91 4.25
N THR A 181 0.54 25.08 5.07
CA THR A 181 0.29 24.22 6.24
C THR A 181 -0.50 22.96 5.90
N GLU A 182 -1.18 22.93 4.76
CA GLU A 182 -2.10 21.85 4.40
C GLU A 182 -1.38 20.74 3.62
N ARG A 183 -1.36 19.53 4.20
CA ARG A 183 -0.88 18.33 3.52
C ARG A 183 -1.98 17.83 2.61
N ILE A 184 -1.92 18.19 1.31
CA ILE A 184 -2.79 17.57 0.32
C ILE A 184 -2.33 16.12 0.13
N TYR A 185 -3.09 15.20 0.73
CA TYR A 185 -2.94 13.78 0.49
C TYR A 185 -3.50 13.49 -0.90
N VAL A 186 -2.62 13.11 -1.83
CA VAL A 186 -3.05 12.73 -3.18
C VAL A 186 -3.60 11.31 -3.12
N GLU A 187 -4.83 11.18 -3.63
CA GLU A 187 -5.52 9.91 -3.82
C GLU A 187 -4.58 8.88 -4.49
N PRO A 188 -4.49 7.63 -3.99
CA PRO A 188 -3.68 6.60 -4.61
C PRO A 188 -4.11 6.36 -6.07
N GLY A 189 -3.15 6.05 -6.93
CA GLY A 189 -3.42 5.71 -8.32
C GLY A 189 -3.96 4.28 -8.48
N LYS A 190 -4.48 3.99 -9.66
CA LYS A 190 -5.06 2.69 -10.06
C LYS A 190 -3.97 1.77 -10.63
N PRO A 191 -3.67 0.61 -10.00
CA PRO A 191 -2.59 -0.26 -10.45
C PRO A 191 -2.77 -0.78 -11.88
N LYS A 192 -4.01 -1.08 -12.30
CA LYS A 192 -4.33 -1.54 -13.67
C LYS A 192 -3.99 -0.48 -14.72
N ASN A 193 -4.25 0.79 -14.42
CA ASN A 193 -3.86 1.89 -15.30
C ASN A 193 -2.34 2.00 -15.36
N GLY A 194 -1.67 1.86 -14.21
CA GLY A 194 -0.22 1.87 -14.13
C GLY A 194 0.43 0.76 -14.96
N GLU A 195 -0.16 -0.43 -14.98
CA GLU A 195 0.28 -1.54 -15.85
C GLU A 195 0.23 -1.15 -17.33
N ALA A 196 -0.92 -0.66 -17.77
CA ALA A 196 -1.12 -0.21 -19.14
C ALA A 196 -0.17 0.95 -19.50
N LEU A 197 0.05 1.89 -18.56
CA LEU A 197 0.98 3.00 -18.70
C LEU A 197 2.44 2.51 -18.78
N PHE A 198 2.83 1.50 -18.01
CA PHE A 198 4.19 0.94 -18.03
C PHE A 198 4.54 0.36 -19.40
N GLY A 199 3.57 -0.27 -20.07
CA GLY A 199 3.68 -0.68 -21.47
C GLY A 199 3.65 0.51 -22.44
N LYS A 200 2.62 1.36 -22.35
CA LYS A 200 2.39 2.50 -23.27
C LYS A 200 3.52 3.51 -23.27
N LYS A 201 4.12 3.78 -22.10
CA LYS A 201 5.28 4.68 -21.92
C LYS A 201 6.61 3.95 -22.17
N ARG A 202 6.55 2.70 -22.67
CA ARG A 202 7.69 1.88 -23.12
C ARG A 202 8.70 1.52 -22.01
N CYS A 203 8.31 1.66 -20.75
CA CYS A 203 9.14 1.29 -19.60
C CYS A 203 9.50 -0.21 -19.64
N VAL A 204 8.53 -1.05 -20.05
CA VAL A 204 8.66 -2.51 -20.16
C VAL A 204 9.70 -2.96 -21.18
N GLU A 205 10.08 -2.13 -22.15
CA GLU A 205 11.09 -2.50 -23.16
C GLU A 205 12.50 -2.58 -22.56
N CYS A 206 12.73 -1.92 -21.43
CA CYS A 206 14.01 -1.92 -20.73
C CYS A 206 13.93 -2.66 -19.39
N HIS A 207 12.87 -2.46 -18.63
CA HIS A 207 12.72 -3.00 -17.28
C HIS A 207 11.79 -4.20 -17.24
N SER A 208 12.16 -5.22 -16.45
CA SER A 208 11.28 -6.33 -16.12
C SER A 208 10.53 -6.10 -14.80
N ILE A 209 9.41 -6.79 -14.67
CA ILE A 209 8.61 -6.91 -13.45
C ILE A 209 8.40 -8.41 -13.20
N GLY A 210 8.98 -8.93 -12.11
CA GLY A 210 8.88 -10.35 -11.76
C GLY A 210 9.37 -11.26 -12.88
N GLY A 211 10.47 -10.89 -13.54
CA GLY A 211 11.08 -11.60 -14.67
C GLY A 211 10.44 -11.34 -16.04
N HIS A 212 9.37 -10.55 -16.13
CA HIS A 212 8.65 -10.29 -17.39
C HIS A 212 8.95 -8.88 -17.91
N GLY A 213 9.45 -8.77 -19.15
CA GLY A 213 9.79 -7.50 -19.81
C GLY A 213 11.21 -7.52 -20.37
N GLY A 214 11.79 -6.33 -20.53
CA GLY A 214 13.16 -6.15 -21.01
C GLY A 214 14.22 -6.48 -19.95
N ALA A 215 15.44 -6.76 -20.41
CA ALA A 215 16.61 -7.08 -19.56
C ALA A 215 17.73 -6.03 -19.64
N VAL A 216 17.42 -4.83 -20.14
CA VAL A 216 18.39 -3.72 -20.27
C VAL A 216 18.60 -3.03 -18.92
N GLY A 217 17.51 -2.76 -18.24
CA GLY A 217 17.46 -2.26 -16.87
C GLY A 217 17.20 -3.40 -15.89
N PRO A 218 17.36 -3.15 -14.59
CA PRO A 218 17.08 -4.14 -13.56
C PRO A 218 15.58 -4.47 -13.47
N ASP A 219 15.30 -5.62 -12.86
CA ASP A 219 13.95 -6.02 -12.46
C ASP A 219 13.45 -5.14 -11.30
N LEU A 220 12.42 -4.35 -11.58
CA LEU A 220 11.93 -3.36 -10.62
C LEU A 220 11.22 -4.00 -9.42
N THR A 221 10.75 -5.25 -9.50
CA THR A 221 10.20 -5.98 -8.34
C THR A 221 11.26 -6.18 -7.27
N THR A 222 12.53 -6.34 -7.67
CA THR A 222 13.63 -6.62 -6.74
C THR A 222 14.46 -5.39 -6.40
N THR A 223 14.59 -4.43 -7.31
CA THR A 223 15.47 -3.27 -7.11
C THR A 223 14.75 -2.03 -6.61
N LEU A 224 13.47 -1.86 -6.93
CA LEU A 224 12.72 -0.70 -6.53
C LEU A 224 12.19 -0.91 -5.11
N LYS A 225 13.04 -0.64 -4.10
CA LYS A 225 12.69 -0.82 -2.68
C LYS A 225 12.54 0.51 -1.94
N GLY A 226 11.61 0.53 -1.01
CA GLY A 226 11.37 1.65 -0.11
C GLY A 226 10.24 2.56 -0.56
N SER A 227 10.20 3.71 0.08
CA SER A 227 9.13 4.70 -0.01
C SER A 227 9.20 5.53 -1.30
N LEU A 228 8.12 6.24 -1.61
CA LEU A 228 7.97 7.04 -2.84
C LEU A 228 9.12 8.04 -3.06
N MET A 229 9.61 8.73 -2.03
CA MET A 229 10.72 9.68 -2.14
C MET A 229 12.06 8.98 -2.36
N ARG A 230 12.24 7.76 -1.84
CA ARG A 230 13.41 6.94 -2.16
C ARG A 230 13.38 6.47 -3.62
N ILE A 231 12.20 6.11 -4.12
CA ILE A 231 11.97 5.80 -5.54
C ILE A 231 12.32 7.03 -6.39
N ALA A 232 11.80 8.21 -6.06
CA ALA A 232 12.08 9.45 -6.77
C ALA A 232 13.59 9.76 -6.81
N GLY A 233 14.29 9.63 -5.68
CA GLY A 233 15.75 9.81 -5.62
C GLY A 233 16.51 8.79 -6.46
N SER A 234 16.06 7.53 -6.47
CA SER A 234 16.66 6.45 -7.27
C SER A 234 16.46 6.67 -8.77
N MET A 235 15.25 7.08 -9.17
CA MET A 235 14.93 7.46 -10.56
C MET A 235 15.77 8.67 -10.99
N TRP A 236 15.90 9.68 -10.15
CA TRP A 236 16.78 10.82 -10.42
C TRP A 236 18.21 10.35 -10.62
N ASN A 237 18.79 9.59 -9.70
CA ASN A 237 20.17 9.12 -9.83
C ASN A 237 20.40 8.26 -11.08
N HIS A 238 19.41 7.42 -11.44
CA HIS A 238 19.48 6.55 -12.61
C HIS A 238 19.25 7.27 -13.95
N GLY A 239 18.59 8.43 -13.93
CA GLY A 239 18.18 9.21 -15.11
C GLY A 239 19.22 9.31 -16.23
N PRO A 240 20.48 9.74 -15.99
CA PRO A 240 21.48 9.85 -17.04
C PRO A 240 21.75 8.55 -17.81
N LYS A 241 21.77 7.40 -17.10
CA LYS A 241 21.92 6.08 -17.73
C LYS A 241 20.68 5.71 -18.54
N MET A 242 19.49 6.00 -18.01
CA MET A 242 18.23 5.79 -18.72
C MET A 242 18.17 6.59 -20.01
N TRP A 243 18.44 7.91 -19.95
CA TRP A 243 18.35 8.78 -21.13
C TRP A 243 19.36 8.41 -22.22
N ALA A 244 20.57 7.97 -21.84
CA ALA A 244 21.55 7.47 -22.80
C ALA A 244 21.02 6.23 -23.54
N LYS A 245 20.47 5.26 -22.81
CA LYS A 245 19.89 4.04 -23.41
C LYS A 245 18.60 4.31 -24.21
N MET A 246 17.80 5.28 -23.78
CA MET A 246 16.65 5.77 -24.52
C MET A 246 17.09 6.39 -25.86
N ALA A 247 18.11 7.25 -25.85
CA ALA A 247 18.66 7.87 -27.05
C ALA A 247 19.23 6.84 -28.04
N GLU A 248 19.99 5.85 -27.56
CA GLU A 248 20.49 4.72 -28.38
C GLU A 248 19.37 3.95 -29.10
N ARG A 249 18.14 3.99 -28.55
CA ARG A 249 16.98 3.24 -29.03
C ARG A 249 15.91 4.13 -29.66
N ALA A 250 16.22 5.40 -29.91
CA ALA A 250 15.28 6.40 -30.41
C ALA A 250 13.97 6.47 -29.59
N ILE A 251 14.09 6.37 -28.26
CA ILE A 251 13.00 6.54 -27.31
C ILE A 251 13.10 7.96 -26.74
N GLU A 252 12.06 8.76 -26.93
CA GLU A 252 11.96 10.04 -26.23
C GLU A 252 11.60 9.83 -24.76
N VAL A 253 12.11 10.68 -23.88
CA VAL A 253 11.75 10.62 -22.45
C VAL A 253 10.26 10.93 -22.32
N PRO A 254 9.42 9.97 -21.91
CA PRO A 254 7.98 10.18 -21.92
C PRO A 254 7.58 11.15 -20.81
N ALA A 255 6.73 12.13 -21.10
CA ALA A 255 6.14 12.97 -20.05
C ALA A 255 5.14 12.16 -19.20
N LEU A 256 5.10 12.44 -17.90
CA LEU A 256 4.18 11.84 -16.95
C LEU A 256 3.39 12.93 -16.21
N THR A 257 2.06 12.86 -16.24
CA THR A 257 1.23 13.68 -15.35
C THR A 257 1.35 13.21 -13.90
N THR A 258 0.89 14.00 -12.94
CA THR A 258 0.83 13.58 -11.53
C THR A 258 -0.06 12.34 -11.34
N GLU A 259 -1.16 12.25 -12.10
CA GLU A 259 -2.06 11.09 -12.08
C GLU A 259 -1.39 9.85 -12.68
N GLU A 260 -0.76 9.97 -13.85
CA GLU A 260 -0.02 8.87 -14.48
C GLU A 260 1.13 8.38 -13.57
N MET A 261 1.81 9.29 -12.88
CA MET A 261 2.82 8.96 -11.88
C MET A 261 2.19 8.20 -10.70
N SER A 262 1.03 8.63 -10.20
CA SER A 262 0.30 7.93 -9.14
C SER A 262 -0.04 6.50 -9.55
N ASP A 263 -0.60 6.33 -10.75
CA ASP A 263 -0.96 5.03 -11.31
C ASP A 263 0.27 4.10 -11.45
N LEU A 264 1.38 4.62 -11.98
CA LEU A 264 2.64 3.88 -12.12
C LEU A 264 3.24 3.49 -10.77
N ILE A 265 3.28 4.40 -9.80
CA ILE A 265 3.80 4.12 -8.46
C ILE A 265 2.94 3.07 -7.78
N SER A 266 1.61 3.18 -7.87
CA SER A 266 0.70 2.15 -7.40
C SER A 266 1.04 0.80 -8.04
N TYR A 267 1.07 0.71 -9.38
CA TYR A 267 1.43 -0.51 -10.09
C TYR A 267 2.75 -1.13 -9.62
N LEU A 268 3.83 -0.35 -9.57
CA LEU A 268 5.17 -0.84 -9.18
C LEU A 268 5.22 -1.28 -7.71
N TYR A 269 4.55 -0.55 -6.81
CA TYR A 269 4.50 -0.89 -5.40
C TYR A 269 3.70 -2.17 -5.14
N PHE A 270 2.68 -2.42 -5.97
CA PHE A 270 1.89 -3.65 -5.93
C PHE A 270 2.52 -4.88 -6.61
N PHE A 271 3.78 -4.85 -7.07
CA PHE A 271 4.52 -6.11 -7.35
C PHE A 271 5.39 -6.57 -6.18
N GLN A 272 5.67 -5.69 -5.22
CA GLN A 272 6.19 -6.12 -3.93
C GLN A 272 5.12 -6.90 -3.12
N PHE A 273 3.89 -6.95 -3.63
CA PHE A 273 2.64 -7.47 -3.08
C PHE A 273 2.50 -8.99 -2.98
N ILE A 274 3.47 -9.79 -3.43
CA ILE A 274 3.35 -11.23 -3.28
C ILE A 274 3.75 -11.59 -1.85
N ASP A 275 2.76 -11.56 -0.95
CA ASP A 275 2.90 -12.16 0.38
C ASP A 275 3.44 -13.58 0.21
N ARG A 276 4.46 -13.92 1.00
CA ARG A 276 4.94 -15.30 1.01
C ARG A 276 3.76 -16.20 1.39
N PRO A 277 3.46 -17.25 0.61
CA PRO A 277 2.39 -18.17 0.97
C PRO A 277 2.67 -18.75 2.36
N GLY A 278 1.65 -18.78 3.20
CA GLY A 278 1.74 -19.36 4.53
C GLY A 278 2.00 -20.87 4.47
N ASP A 279 2.51 -21.42 5.56
CA ASP A 279 2.73 -22.85 5.75
C ASP A 279 1.56 -23.45 6.55
N PRO A 280 0.73 -24.33 5.93
CA PRO A 280 -0.39 -24.99 6.62
C PRO A 280 0.01 -25.77 7.88
N ARG A 281 1.24 -26.32 7.93
CA ARG A 281 1.70 -27.06 9.12
C ARG A 281 1.93 -26.12 10.30
N ARG A 282 2.52 -24.96 10.05
CA ARG A 282 2.64 -23.89 11.06
C ARG A 282 1.26 -23.32 11.40
N GLY A 283 0.37 -23.20 10.42
CA GLY A 283 -1.00 -22.75 10.63
C GLY A 283 -1.81 -23.63 11.58
N LEU A 284 -1.63 -24.95 11.51
CA LEU A 284 -2.23 -25.88 12.48
C LEU A 284 -1.70 -25.63 13.90
N VAL A 285 -0.42 -25.33 14.05
CA VAL A 285 0.17 -24.97 15.35
C VAL A 285 -0.45 -23.68 15.87
N VAL A 286 -0.55 -22.65 15.03
CA VAL A 286 -1.23 -21.38 15.38
C VAL A 286 -2.67 -21.64 15.82
N TYR A 287 -3.46 -22.39 15.04
CA TYR A 287 -4.85 -22.71 15.38
C TYR A 287 -4.99 -23.40 16.75
N LYS A 288 -4.06 -24.29 17.11
CA LYS A 288 -4.04 -24.98 18.41
C LYS A 288 -3.59 -24.06 19.54
N GLU A 289 -2.46 -23.39 19.39
CA GLU A 289 -1.87 -22.54 20.43
C GLU A 289 -2.71 -21.30 20.73
N LYS A 290 -3.34 -20.72 19.71
CA LYS A 290 -4.30 -19.62 19.86
C LYS A 290 -5.70 -20.10 20.28
N ARG A 291 -5.87 -21.41 20.51
CA ARG A 291 -7.08 -22.05 21.02
C ARG A 291 -8.33 -21.80 20.17
N CYS A 292 -8.16 -21.61 18.87
CA CYS A 292 -9.28 -21.39 17.95
C CYS A 292 -10.29 -22.54 17.99
N GLY A 293 -9.82 -23.78 18.20
CA GLY A 293 -10.63 -24.99 18.32
C GLY A 293 -11.51 -25.10 19.57
N THR A 294 -11.33 -24.21 20.55
CA THR A 294 -12.24 -24.11 21.70
C THR A 294 -13.61 -23.56 21.31
N CYS A 295 -13.72 -22.92 20.14
CA CYS A 295 -15.01 -22.44 19.63
C CYS A 295 -15.33 -22.95 18.23
N HIS A 296 -14.32 -23.07 17.36
CA HIS A 296 -14.50 -23.39 15.96
C HIS A 296 -14.02 -24.79 15.63
N ALA A 297 -14.91 -25.71 15.28
CA ALA A 297 -14.51 -27.01 14.76
C ALA A 297 -13.82 -26.91 13.39
N ILE A 298 -13.04 -27.93 13.03
CA ILE A 298 -12.55 -28.18 11.68
C ILE A 298 -12.89 -29.61 11.30
N ARG A 299 -13.74 -29.79 10.29
CA ARG A 299 -14.24 -31.10 9.85
C ARG A 299 -14.84 -31.92 11.00
N GLY A 300 -15.62 -31.26 11.84
CA GLY A 300 -16.29 -31.84 13.01
C GLY A 300 -15.39 -32.06 14.21
N VAL A 301 -14.10 -31.72 14.14
CA VAL A 301 -13.16 -31.85 15.27
C VAL A 301 -13.00 -30.51 15.97
N GLY A 302 -13.34 -30.48 17.26
CA GLY A 302 -13.35 -29.26 18.10
C GLY A 302 -14.77 -28.95 18.62
N GLU A 303 -14.89 -27.85 19.35
CA GLU A 303 -16.17 -27.39 19.88
C GLU A 303 -17.03 -26.73 18.79
N LYS A 304 -18.35 -26.70 19.01
CA LYS A 304 -19.34 -26.18 18.05
C LYS A 304 -20.02 -24.90 18.54
N VAL A 305 -19.26 -24.03 19.19
CA VAL A 305 -19.75 -22.71 19.63
C VAL A 305 -19.88 -21.79 18.42
N GLY A 306 -18.87 -21.77 17.56
CA GLY A 306 -18.87 -21.11 16.26
C GLY A 306 -19.04 -22.10 15.10
N PRO A 307 -19.15 -21.60 13.85
CA PRO A 307 -19.24 -22.45 12.67
C PRO A 307 -17.96 -23.27 12.49
N ASP A 308 -18.11 -24.43 11.86
CA ASP A 308 -16.98 -25.24 11.39
C ASP A 308 -16.25 -24.52 10.26
N LEU A 309 -14.97 -24.23 10.45
CA LEU A 309 -14.19 -23.42 9.50
C LEU A 309 -13.85 -24.17 8.21
N ALA A 310 -13.95 -25.50 8.20
CA ALA A 310 -13.76 -26.30 7.00
C ALA A 310 -15.00 -26.32 6.07
N THR A 311 -16.19 -26.01 6.61
CA THR A 311 -17.45 -26.04 5.83
C THR A 311 -18.23 -24.74 5.85
N GLY A 312 -17.82 -23.74 6.64
CA GLY A 312 -18.44 -22.43 6.69
C GLY A 312 -18.50 -21.77 5.31
N GLU A 313 -19.55 -20.99 5.06
CA GLU A 313 -19.71 -20.27 3.79
C GLU A 313 -18.71 -19.10 3.69
N LYS A 314 -18.32 -18.74 2.46
CA LYS A 314 -17.48 -17.56 2.17
C LYS A 314 -16.15 -17.53 2.96
N LEU A 315 -15.39 -18.62 2.88
CA LEU A 315 -14.04 -18.76 3.48
C LEU A 315 -13.06 -19.44 2.51
N ASP A 316 -13.30 -19.33 1.19
CA ASP A 316 -12.57 -20.07 0.16
C ASP A 316 -11.32 -19.33 -0.32
N THR A 317 -11.18 -18.05 0.06
CA THR A 317 -10.02 -17.21 -0.24
C THR A 317 -9.46 -16.54 1.01
N SER A 318 -8.19 -16.14 0.98
CA SER A 318 -7.57 -15.38 2.08
C SER A 318 -8.35 -14.11 2.43
N LEU A 319 -8.84 -13.40 1.40
CA LEU A 319 -9.61 -12.17 1.60
C LEU A 319 -10.96 -12.42 2.27
N GLU A 320 -11.64 -13.50 1.89
CA GLU A 320 -12.89 -13.92 2.53
C GLU A 320 -12.66 -14.28 4.00
N VAL A 321 -11.58 -15.01 4.32
CA VAL A 321 -11.23 -15.32 5.72
C VAL A 321 -10.98 -14.04 6.52
N ILE A 322 -10.16 -13.11 6.02
CA ILE A 322 -9.88 -11.83 6.71
C ILE A 322 -11.16 -11.00 6.90
N THR A 323 -12.00 -10.96 5.87
CA THR A 323 -13.29 -10.23 5.90
C THR A 323 -14.22 -10.85 6.94
N GLY A 324 -14.34 -12.18 6.97
CA GLY A 324 -15.12 -12.91 7.94
C GLY A 324 -14.62 -12.68 9.37
N MET A 325 -13.31 -12.76 9.59
CA MET A 325 -12.69 -12.48 10.89
C MET A 325 -13.01 -11.06 11.39
N TRP A 326 -12.91 -10.05 10.52
CA TRP A 326 -13.24 -8.66 10.88
C TRP A 326 -14.73 -8.48 11.20
N ASN A 327 -15.61 -8.94 10.30
CA ASN A 327 -17.05 -8.77 10.45
C ASN A 327 -17.59 -9.54 11.68
N HIS A 328 -16.95 -10.66 12.04
CA HIS A 328 -17.35 -11.50 13.18
C HIS A 328 -16.67 -11.11 14.51
N ALA A 329 -15.73 -10.17 14.50
CA ALA A 329 -14.88 -9.87 15.67
C ALA A 329 -15.66 -9.49 16.94
N ALA A 330 -16.76 -8.73 16.83
CA ALA A 330 -17.57 -8.31 17.99
C ALA A 330 -18.21 -9.51 18.67
N THR A 331 -18.80 -10.41 17.87
CA THR A 331 -19.42 -11.63 18.37
C THR A 331 -18.39 -12.57 19.00
N MET A 332 -17.19 -12.67 18.41
CA MET A 332 -16.10 -13.44 19.00
C MET A 332 -15.64 -12.86 20.33
N GLU A 333 -15.54 -11.53 20.43
CA GLU A 333 -15.10 -10.86 21.66
C GLU A 333 -16.09 -11.10 22.80
N GLU A 334 -17.40 -10.94 22.55
CA GLU A 334 -18.45 -11.24 23.52
C GLU A 334 -18.42 -12.70 23.98
N ALA A 335 -18.31 -13.65 23.05
CA ALA A 335 -18.23 -15.07 23.37
C ALA A 335 -16.95 -15.44 24.14
N MET A 336 -15.83 -14.82 23.80
CA MET A 336 -14.54 -15.00 24.49
C MET A 336 -14.60 -14.48 25.93
N LEU A 337 -15.18 -13.29 26.14
CA LEU A 337 -15.40 -12.73 27.48
C LEU A 337 -16.29 -13.65 28.32
N GLY A 338 -17.41 -14.14 27.76
CA GLY A 338 -18.31 -15.06 28.44
C GLY A 338 -17.68 -16.42 28.78
N SER A 339 -16.69 -16.85 27.99
CA SER A 339 -16.00 -18.15 28.16
C SER A 339 -14.64 -18.04 28.85
N ASN A 340 -14.26 -16.86 29.34
CA ASN A 340 -12.95 -16.55 29.93
C ASN A 340 -11.76 -16.97 29.03
N VAL A 341 -11.90 -16.74 27.73
CA VAL A 341 -10.84 -16.97 26.73
C VAL A 341 -10.19 -15.62 26.40
N ALA A 342 -8.87 -15.53 26.55
CA ALA A 342 -8.15 -14.32 26.17
C ALA A 342 -8.12 -14.15 24.64
N TRP A 343 -8.24 -12.91 24.17
CA TRP A 343 -8.15 -12.59 22.74
C TRP A 343 -6.78 -13.03 22.18
N PRO A 344 -6.73 -13.89 21.15
CA PRO A 344 -5.48 -14.42 20.65
C PRO A 344 -4.69 -13.35 19.88
N VAL A 345 -3.43 -13.16 20.26
CA VAL A 345 -2.51 -12.25 19.57
C VAL A 345 -1.69 -13.00 18.54
N LEU A 346 -1.81 -12.59 17.27
CA LEU A 346 -1.06 -13.12 16.14
C LEU A 346 0.27 -12.39 15.94
N LYS A 347 1.36 -13.13 15.76
CA LYS A 347 2.73 -12.63 15.56
C LYS A 347 3.20 -12.89 14.13
N GLY A 348 4.32 -12.29 13.73
CA GLY A 348 4.80 -12.25 12.34
C GLY A 348 4.59 -13.52 11.53
N GLY A 349 3.85 -13.40 10.42
CA GLY A 349 3.51 -14.52 9.52
C GLY A 349 2.42 -15.47 10.01
N GLU A 350 2.04 -15.48 11.30
CA GLU A 350 1.05 -16.42 11.85
C GLU A 350 -0.32 -16.27 11.19
N MET A 351 -0.74 -15.06 10.80
CA MET A 351 -1.98 -14.85 10.04
C MET A 351 -1.94 -15.57 8.69
N ALA A 352 -0.82 -15.48 7.96
CA ALA A 352 -0.66 -16.13 6.68
C ALA A 352 -0.66 -17.65 6.82
N ASP A 353 0.07 -18.18 7.80
CA ASP A 353 0.12 -19.60 8.11
C ASP A 353 -1.28 -20.13 8.51
N LEU A 354 -2.01 -19.42 9.38
CA LEU A 354 -3.37 -19.77 9.80
C LEU A 354 -4.32 -19.85 8.59
N ILE A 355 -4.32 -18.82 7.74
CA ILE A 355 -5.15 -18.82 6.52
C ILE A 355 -4.77 -19.99 5.62
N ALA A 356 -3.49 -20.27 5.43
CA ALA A 356 -3.04 -21.40 4.61
C ALA A 356 -3.55 -22.75 5.14
N TYR A 357 -3.55 -22.94 6.47
CA TYR A 357 -4.14 -24.11 7.11
C TYR A 357 -5.65 -24.21 6.89
N LEU A 358 -6.39 -23.11 7.08
CA LEU A 358 -7.83 -23.09 6.86
C LEU A 358 -8.20 -23.43 5.41
N LEU A 359 -7.51 -22.82 4.44
CA LEU A 359 -7.74 -23.10 3.02
C LEU A 359 -7.40 -24.56 2.66
N GLN A 360 -6.33 -25.13 3.24
CA GLN A 360 -6.01 -26.54 3.07
C GLN A 360 -7.09 -27.47 3.66
N ALA A 361 -7.59 -27.14 4.85
CA ALA A 361 -8.65 -27.90 5.50
C ALA A 361 -9.96 -27.91 4.69
N ARG A 362 -10.18 -26.89 3.86
CA ARG A 362 -11.32 -26.82 2.93
C ARG A 362 -11.05 -27.57 1.62
N GLY A 363 -9.84 -27.45 1.06
CA GLY A 363 -9.45 -28.08 -0.20
C GLY A 363 -9.31 -29.62 -0.16
N GLY A 364 -9.23 -30.22 1.03
CA GLY A 364 -9.12 -31.69 1.18
C GLY A 364 -10.43 -32.44 1.48
N ALA A 365 -11.60 -31.82 1.29
CA ALA A 365 -12.89 -32.52 1.37
C ALA A 365 -13.40 -32.89 -0.04
N PRO A 366 -13.95 -34.10 -0.28
CA PRO A 366 -14.71 -34.35 -1.49
C PRO A 366 -15.92 -33.41 -1.47
N ARG A 367 -16.06 -32.57 -2.51
CA ARG A 367 -17.30 -31.82 -2.72
C ARG A 367 -18.46 -32.82 -2.74
N PRO A 368 -19.51 -32.65 -1.92
CA PRO A 368 -20.74 -33.40 -2.14
C PRO A 368 -21.21 -33.07 -3.55
N ALA A 369 -21.36 -34.09 -4.40
CA ALA A 369 -21.97 -33.93 -5.70
C ALA A 369 -23.33 -33.25 -5.48
N ALA A 370 -23.53 -32.08 -6.08
CA ALA A 370 -24.83 -31.46 -6.12
C ALA A 370 -25.79 -32.49 -6.71
N ALA A 371 -26.77 -32.93 -5.91
CA ALA A 371 -27.80 -33.83 -6.37
C ALA A 371 -28.53 -33.15 -7.53
N SER A 372 -28.24 -33.60 -8.75
CA SER A 372 -28.95 -33.21 -9.95
C SER A 372 -30.39 -33.69 -9.83
N GLY A 373 -31.28 -32.78 -9.43
CA GLY A 373 -32.72 -33.00 -9.45
C GLY A 373 -33.21 -33.26 -10.89
N PRO A 374 -34.29 -34.03 -11.07
CA PRO A 374 -34.73 -34.45 -12.40
C PRO A 374 -35.22 -33.25 -13.23
N GLN A 375 -34.69 -33.09 -14.43
CA GLN A 375 -35.21 -32.13 -15.42
C GLN A 375 -36.67 -32.46 -15.78
N PRO A 376 -37.58 -31.47 -15.84
CA PRO A 376 -38.92 -31.70 -16.36
C PRO A 376 -38.87 -31.89 -17.88
N LYS A 377 -39.40 -33.03 -18.34
CA LYS A 377 -39.64 -33.31 -19.76
C LYS A 377 -40.58 -32.24 -20.34
N GLY A 378 -40.11 -31.55 -21.37
CA GLY A 378 -40.93 -30.64 -22.17
C GLY A 378 -42.10 -31.39 -22.81
N LYS A 379 -43.30 -30.81 -22.68
CA LYS A 379 -44.46 -31.17 -23.50
C LYS A 379 -44.49 -30.26 -24.71
N GLY A 380 -44.24 -30.83 -25.88
CA GLY A 380 -44.65 -30.25 -27.14
C GLY A 380 -46.13 -30.57 -27.40
N ARG A 381 -46.90 -29.54 -27.75
CA ARG A 381 -47.80 -29.51 -28.90
C ARG A 381 -48.20 -28.08 -29.17
#